data_AF-A0A4R2J8K5-F1
#
_entry.id   AF-A0A4R2J8K5-F1
#
_cell.length_a   1.000
_cell.length_b   1.000
_cell.length_c   1.000
_cell.angle_alpha   90.00
_cell.angle_beta   90.00
_cell.angle_gamma   90.00
#
_symmetry.space_group_name_H-M   'P 1'
#
loop_
_entity.id
_entity.type
_entity.pdbx_description
1 polymer ?
#
loop_
_entity_poly.entity_id
_entity_poly.type
_entity_poly.pdbx_seq_one_letter_code
_entity_poly.pdbx_strand_id
1 'polypeptide(L)'
;MTPADREQIAAGLAAGLEYAEIARRLNRPTSTVTREVARNSGPHGYRADLATRATHARARRRKPVLPAVAPLDDNHGRDATAVAAFEEQFVAMVVETGLQRMAARVLARLYLTDSGSLTAADLAQSLRVSPASISKAVAYLEGIDLLQRKRDTRRRERYVVDDDFQLRAWTASTRTNAMWASASLRGAEILGPHTPAGARLEYLGQFFERLHQDMLNGVTAATVGDALTVLAALVHAGRPLSAQELATALGWTADRVGEALRSAADSPGMADPVALRHTETGAYDVIARPERLTTRQREALSSL
;
A
#
# COMPACT_ATOMS: atom_id res chain seq x y z
N MET A 1 -6.53 -32.07 -24.94
CA MET A 1 -7.39 -32.32 -26.10
C MET A 1 -6.51 -32.38 -27.33
N THR A 2 -6.40 -33.56 -27.95
CA THR A 2 -5.60 -33.76 -29.17
C THR A 2 -6.35 -33.27 -30.42
N PRO A 3 -5.70 -33.08 -31.58
CA PRO A 3 -6.40 -32.83 -32.84
C PRO A 3 -7.41 -33.94 -33.20
N ALA A 4 -7.03 -35.21 -33.01
CA ALA A 4 -7.90 -36.36 -33.22
C ALA A 4 -9.13 -36.35 -32.30
N ASP A 5 -8.94 -35.98 -31.01
CA ASP A 5 -10.06 -35.81 -30.07
C ASP A 5 -11.06 -34.77 -30.61
N ARG A 6 -10.56 -33.67 -31.21
CA ARG A 6 -11.42 -32.59 -31.73
C ARG A 6 -12.19 -32.99 -32.99
N GLU A 7 -11.61 -33.81 -33.85
CA GLU A 7 -12.30 -34.36 -35.02
C GLU A 7 -13.46 -35.26 -34.61
N GLN A 8 -13.24 -36.11 -33.59
CA GLN A 8 -14.30 -36.94 -33.03
C GLN A 8 -15.40 -36.13 -32.33
N ILE A 9 -15.05 -35.02 -31.66
CA ILE A 9 -16.06 -34.08 -31.13
C ILE A 9 -16.88 -33.49 -32.28
N ALA A 10 -16.25 -33.00 -33.34
CA ALA A 10 -16.94 -32.41 -34.48
C ALA A 10 -17.87 -33.42 -35.18
N ALA A 11 -17.40 -34.65 -35.39
CA ALA A 11 -18.20 -35.73 -35.96
C ALA A 11 -19.39 -36.12 -35.05
N GLY A 12 -19.17 -36.18 -33.74
CA GLY A 12 -20.23 -36.46 -32.78
C GLY A 12 -21.31 -35.40 -32.75
N LEU A 13 -20.93 -34.11 -32.82
CA LEU A 13 -21.90 -33.00 -32.90
C LEU A 13 -22.68 -32.99 -34.22
N ALA A 14 -22.01 -33.28 -35.34
CA ALA A 14 -22.67 -33.39 -36.64
C ALA A 14 -23.66 -34.57 -36.70
N ALA A 15 -23.38 -35.65 -35.96
CA ALA A 15 -24.27 -36.79 -35.79
C ALA A 15 -25.36 -36.57 -34.72
N GLY A 16 -25.45 -35.37 -34.13
CA GLY A 16 -26.46 -35.04 -33.11
C GLY A 16 -26.26 -35.76 -31.77
N LEU A 17 -25.05 -36.22 -31.46
CA LEU A 17 -24.76 -36.89 -30.20
C LEU A 17 -24.66 -35.90 -29.04
N GLU A 18 -25.16 -36.34 -27.89
CA GLU A 18 -25.03 -35.62 -26.62
C GLU A 18 -23.58 -35.53 -26.14
N TYR A 19 -23.21 -34.46 -25.43
CA TYR A 19 -21.82 -34.24 -24.98
C TYR A 19 -21.28 -35.38 -24.09
N ALA A 20 -22.15 -36.01 -23.29
CA ALA A 20 -21.76 -37.15 -22.45
C ALA A 20 -21.35 -38.37 -23.29
N GLU A 21 -22.04 -38.60 -24.41
CA GLU A 21 -21.76 -39.70 -25.33
C GLU A 21 -20.42 -39.49 -26.05
N ILE A 22 -20.19 -38.27 -26.54
CA ILE A 22 -18.92 -37.87 -27.15
C ILE A 22 -17.76 -38.04 -26.16
N ALA A 23 -17.98 -37.64 -24.90
CA ALA A 23 -16.97 -37.73 -23.84
C ALA A 23 -16.61 -39.19 -23.50
N ARG A 24 -17.59 -40.10 -23.45
CA ARG A 24 -17.34 -41.55 -23.26
C ARG A 24 -16.48 -42.13 -24.38
N ARG A 25 -16.79 -41.81 -25.64
CA ARG A 25 -16.03 -42.30 -26.81
C ARG A 25 -14.58 -41.84 -26.81
N LEU A 26 -14.35 -40.64 -26.28
CA LEU A 26 -13.02 -40.04 -26.13
C LEU A 26 -12.26 -40.51 -24.89
N ASN A 27 -12.91 -41.29 -24.01
CA ASN A 27 -12.42 -41.59 -22.65
C ASN A 27 -12.01 -40.31 -21.89
N ARG A 28 -12.88 -39.30 -21.89
CA ARG A 28 -12.69 -38.00 -21.23
C ARG A 28 -13.89 -37.66 -20.34
N PRO A 29 -13.71 -36.81 -19.31
CA PRO A 29 -14.86 -36.26 -18.57
C PRO A 29 -15.74 -35.36 -19.44
N THR A 30 -17.06 -35.44 -19.27
CA THR A 30 -18.06 -34.63 -20.02
C THR A 30 -17.76 -33.12 -19.96
N SER A 31 -17.32 -32.63 -18.80
CA SER A 31 -16.93 -31.23 -18.60
C SER A 31 -15.79 -30.76 -19.51
N THR A 32 -14.94 -31.69 -19.98
CA THR A 32 -13.84 -31.39 -20.92
C THR A 32 -14.41 -31.09 -22.30
N VAL A 33 -15.37 -31.89 -22.78
CA VAL A 33 -16.02 -31.70 -24.07
C VAL A 33 -16.89 -30.43 -24.04
N THR A 34 -17.70 -30.23 -23.00
CA THR A 34 -18.52 -29.02 -22.86
C THR A 34 -17.67 -27.74 -22.87
N ARG A 35 -16.57 -27.70 -22.11
CA ARG A 35 -15.67 -26.53 -22.08
C ARG A 35 -14.94 -26.33 -23.40
N GLU A 36 -14.59 -27.40 -24.11
CA GLU A 36 -13.94 -27.29 -25.42
C GLU A 36 -14.89 -26.74 -26.46
N VAL A 37 -16.12 -27.24 -26.53
CA VAL A 37 -17.15 -26.80 -27.48
C VAL A 37 -17.54 -25.35 -27.19
N ALA A 38 -17.83 -25.01 -25.93
CA ALA A 38 -18.16 -23.64 -25.53
C ALA A 38 -17.05 -22.63 -25.84
N ARG A 39 -15.77 -23.04 -25.72
CA ARG A 39 -14.61 -22.19 -25.99
C ARG A 39 -14.33 -21.98 -27.48
N ASN A 40 -14.85 -22.82 -28.35
CA ASN A 40 -14.57 -22.81 -29.79
C ASN A 40 -15.87 -22.77 -30.61
N SER A 41 -16.63 -21.68 -30.44
CA SER A 41 -17.83 -21.32 -31.24
C SER A 41 -19.13 -22.09 -30.93
N GLY A 42 -19.16 -22.89 -29.86
CA GLY A 42 -20.38 -23.56 -29.38
C GLY A 42 -20.86 -24.72 -30.26
N PRO A 43 -21.93 -25.44 -29.87
CA PRO A 43 -22.36 -26.68 -30.53
C PRO A 43 -22.63 -26.54 -32.02
N HIS A 44 -23.27 -25.44 -32.43
CA HIS A 44 -23.67 -25.20 -33.81
C HIS A 44 -22.54 -24.64 -34.70
N GLY A 45 -21.44 -24.17 -34.09
CA GLY A 45 -20.33 -23.53 -34.79
C GLY A 45 -18.98 -24.25 -34.63
N TYR A 46 -18.96 -25.40 -33.97
CA TYR A 46 -17.72 -26.10 -33.63
C TYR A 46 -17.06 -26.70 -34.87
N ARG A 47 -15.81 -26.31 -35.13
CA ARG A 47 -14.96 -26.91 -36.19
C ARG A 47 -13.61 -27.31 -35.62
N ALA A 48 -13.22 -28.57 -35.84
CA ALA A 48 -12.02 -29.17 -35.25
C ALA A 48 -10.72 -28.47 -35.69
N ASP A 49 -10.66 -28.07 -36.95
CA ASP A 49 -9.54 -27.35 -37.57
C ASP A 49 -9.38 -25.94 -36.99
N LEU A 50 -10.49 -25.22 -36.77
CA LEU A 50 -10.50 -23.90 -36.13
C LEU A 50 -10.12 -24.00 -34.64
N ALA A 51 -10.64 -24.99 -33.92
CA ALA A 51 -10.30 -25.21 -32.52
C ALA A 51 -8.81 -25.56 -32.34
N THR A 52 -8.25 -26.35 -33.27
CA THR A 52 -6.82 -26.69 -33.32
C THR A 52 -5.98 -25.43 -33.63
N ARG A 53 -6.35 -24.66 -34.66
CA ARG A 53 -5.68 -23.39 -34.99
C ARG A 53 -5.74 -22.37 -33.87
N ALA A 54 -6.89 -22.23 -33.19
CA ALA A 54 -7.06 -21.33 -32.06
C ALA A 54 -6.19 -21.75 -30.85
N THR A 55 -6.05 -23.06 -30.62
CA THR A 55 -5.15 -23.60 -29.58
C THR A 55 -3.69 -23.30 -29.93
N HIS A 56 -3.28 -23.54 -31.18
CA HIS A 56 -1.93 -23.20 -31.64
C HIS A 56 -1.66 -21.70 -31.63
N ALA A 57 -2.63 -20.85 -31.98
CA ALA A 57 -2.50 -19.40 -31.92
C ALA A 57 -2.31 -18.91 -30.49
N ARG A 58 -3.06 -19.48 -29.52
CA ARG A 58 -2.90 -19.17 -28.08
C ARG A 58 -1.55 -19.65 -27.53
N ALA A 59 -1.09 -20.83 -27.96
CA ALA A 59 0.23 -21.35 -27.58
C ALA A 59 1.39 -20.57 -28.23
N ARG A 60 1.21 -20.09 -29.47
CA ARG A 60 2.16 -19.25 -30.21
C ARG A 60 2.16 -17.79 -29.76
N ARG A 61 1.12 -17.32 -29.07
CA ARG A 61 1.14 -16.03 -28.40
C ARG A 61 2.15 -16.12 -27.27
N ARG A 62 3.42 -15.84 -27.59
CA ARG A 62 4.50 -15.65 -26.63
C ARG A 62 3.97 -14.75 -25.52
N LYS A 63 4.25 -15.15 -24.27
CA LYS A 63 4.18 -14.25 -23.11
C LYS A 63 4.89 -12.95 -23.55
N PRO A 64 4.24 -11.77 -23.48
CA PRO A 64 4.86 -10.53 -23.90
C PRO A 64 6.22 -10.45 -23.21
N VAL A 65 7.30 -10.36 -23.99
CA VAL A 65 8.57 -9.90 -23.44
C VAL A 65 8.32 -8.42 -23.20
N LEU A 66 7.90 -8.10 -21.97
CA LEU A 66 7.71 -6.71 -21.58
C LEU A 66 9.05 -5.97 -21.81
N PRO A 67 9.04 -4.75 -22.35
CA PRO A 67 10.20 -3.85 -22.35
C PRO A 67 10.75 -3.66 -20.95
N ALA A 68 12.03 -3.28 -20.82
CA ALA A 68 12.69 -2.92 -19.55
C ALA A 68 11.68 -2.19 -18.65
N VAL A 69 11.64 -2.57 -17.37
CA VAL A 69 10.70 -2.11 -16.34
C VAL A 69 10.06 -0.79 -16.74
N ALA A 70 8.73 -0.77 -16.91
CA ALA A 70 8.03 0.47 -17.26
C ALA A 70 8.57 1.58 -16.34
N PRO A 71 9.18 2.64 -16.90
CA PRO A 71 9.78 3.69 -16.11
C PRO A 71 8.73 4.19 -15.11
N LEU A 72 9.17 4.48 -13.89
CA LEU A 72 8.38 5.35 -13.02
C LEU A 72 8.11 6.64 -13.82
N ASP A 73 6.91 7.20 -13.68
CA ASP A 73 6.53 8.42 -14.40
C ASP A 73 7.64 9.47 -14.21
N ASP A 74 8.37 9.80 -15.29
CA ASP A 74 9.49 10.75 -15.19
C ASP A 74 9.00 12.17 -15.51
N ASN A 75 8.09 12.67 -14.69
CA ASN A 75 7.59 14.05 -14.82
C ASN A 75 8.62 15.11 -14.35
N HIS A 76 9.80 14.67 -13.90
CA HIS A 76 10.78 15.52 -13.19
C HIS A 76 12.22 15.43 -13.73
N GLY A 77 12.46 14.71 -14.83
CA GLY A 77 13.77 14.62 -15.48
C GLY A 77 14.82 13.87 -14.66
N ARG A 78 14.42 12.83 -13.91
CA ARG A 78 15.28 12.02 -13.05
C ARG A 78 16.07 11.01 -13.89
N ASP A 79 17.32 10.75 -13.50
CA ASP A 79 18.09 9.66 -14.08
C ASP A 79 17.44 8.30 -13.75
N ALA A 80 16.85 7.68 -14.76
CA ALA A 80 16.18 6.39 -14.65
C ALA A 80 17.11 5.28 -14.11
N THR A 81 18.41 5.36 -14.38
CA THR A 81 19.39 4.39 -13.90
C THR A 81 19.62 4.53 -12.39
N ALA A 82 19.77 5.76 -11.91
CA ALA A 82 19.91 6.05 -10.49
C ALA A 82 18.66 5.65 -9.69
N VAL A 83 17.47 5.90 -10.24
CA VAL A 83 16.20 5.52 -9.59
C VAL A 83 16.06 4.00 -9.53
N ALA A 84 16.42 3.27 -10.59
CA ALA A 84 16.39 1.80 -10.57
C ALA A 84 17.39 1.22 -9.56
N ALA A 85 18.60 1.78 -9.47
CA ALA A 85 19.59 1.37 -8.47
C ALA A 85 19.09 1.64 -7.03
N PHE A 86 18.48 2.80 -6.78
CA PHE A 86 17.88 3.12 -5.49
C PHE A 86 16.74 2.18 -5.14
N GLU A 87 15.87 1.85 -6.09
CA GLU A 87 14.79 0.89 -5.87
C GLU A 87 15.32 -0.48 -5.45
N GLU A 88 16.38 -0.98 -6.10
CA GLU A 88 17.00 -2.25 -5.72
C GLU A 88 17.57 -2.20 -4.30
N GLN A 89 18.24 -1.11 -3.94
CA GLN A 89 18.76 -0.88 -2.57
C GLN A 89 17.63 -0.80 -1.54
N PHE A 90 16.56 -0.08 -1.85
CA PHE A 90 15.40 0.07 -0.98
C PHE A 90 14.69 -1.27 -0.79
N VAL A 91 14.52 -2.07 -1.85
CA VAL A 91 13.97 -3.43 -1.74
C VAL A 91 14.85 -4.32 -0.88
N ALA A 92 16.18 -4.24 -1.03
CA ALA A 92 17.10 -5.03 -0.21
C ALA A 92 16.97 -4.69 1.28
N MET A 93 16.98 -3.39 1.62
CA MET A 93 16.78 -2.90 2.98
C MET A 93 15.45 -3.42 3.58
N VAL A 94 14.33 -3.29 2.85
CA VAL A 94 13.01 -3.73 3.33
C VAL A 94 12.94 -5.26 3.50
N VAL A 95 13.69 -6.02 2.70
CA VAL A 95 13.79 -7.47 2.90
C VAL A 95 14.57 -7.81 4.16
N GLU A 96 15.62 -7.06 4.48
CA GLU A 96 16.39 -7.25 5.72
C GLU A 96 15.57 -7.00 6.99
N THR A 97 14.53 -6.16 6.92
CA THR A 97 13.59 -5.97 8.03
C THR A 97 12.58 -7.13 8.19
N GLY A 98 12.66 -8.17 7.35
CA GLY A 98 11.85 -9.39 7.46
C GLY A 98 10.64 -9.47 6.51
N LEU A 99 10.45 -8.49 5.62
CA LEU A 99 9.37 -8.56 4.62
C LEU A 99 9.71 -9.57 3.51
N GLN A 100 8.67 -10.22 2.98
CA GLN A 100 8.82 -11.06 1.80
C GLN A 100 9.26 -10.22 0.59
N ARG A 101 10.25 -10.68 -0.17
CA ARG A 101 10.83 -9.96 -1.32
C ARG A 101 9.80 -9.41 -2.31
N MET A 102 8.70 -10.13 -2.59
CA MET A 102 7.68 -9.63 -3.51
C MET A 102 6.85 -8.50 -2.90
N ALA A 103 6.54 -8.57 -1.61
CA ALA A 103 5.86 -7.51 -0.89
C ALA A 103 6.73 -6.25 -0.80
N ALA A 104 8.03 -6.42 -0.54
CA ALA A 104 9.01 -5.32 -0.58
C ALA A 104 9.06 -4.63 -1.95
N ARG A 105 9.07 -5.40 -3.06
CA ARG A 105 9.03 -4.86 -4.42
C ARG A 105 7.74 -4.10 -4.73
N VAL A 106 6.60 -4.58 -4.26
CA VAL A 106 5.31 -3.86 -4.40
C VAL A 106 5.34 -2.55 -3.62
N LEU A 107 5.83 -2.58 -2.38
CA LEU A 107 5.96 -1.41 -1.53
C LEU A 107 6.88 -0.36 -2.17
N ALA A 108 8.08 -0.77 -2.60
CA ALA A 108 9.04 0.09 -3.29
C ALA A 108 8.42 0.77 -4.51
N ARG A 109 7.63 0.04 -5.31
CA ARG A 109 6.96 0.63 -6.48
C ARG A 109 5.93 1.68 -6.14
N LEU A 110 5.19 1.49 -5.05
CA LEU A 110 4.21 2.46 -4.60
C LEU A 110 4.86 3.69 -3.96
N TYR A 111 6.02 3.54 -3.32
CA TYR A 111 6.78 4.68 -2.77
C TYR A 111 7.43 5.54 -3.84
N LEU A 112 7.86 4.93 -4.93
CA LEU A 112 8.65 5.62 -5.96
C LEU A 112 7.81 6.15 -7.12
N THR A 113 6.50 5.89 -7.15
CA THR A 113 5.60 6.46 -8.15
C THR A 113 5.11 7.85 -7.73
N ASP A 114 5.21 8.83 -8.62
CA ASP A 114 4.74 10.20 -8.34
C ASP A 114 3.21 10.27 -8.14
N SER A 115 2.48 9.31 -8.71
CA SER A 115 1.03 9.25 -8.58
C SER A 115 0.55 8.87 -7.16
N GLY A 116 1.47 8.38 -6.30
CA GLY A 116 1.17 7.82 -4.98
C GLY A 116 0.24 6.61 -4.99
N SER A 117 -0.20 6.14 -6.17
CA SER A 117 -1.20 5.08 -6.29
C SER A 117 -1.09 4.29 -7.59
N LEU A 118 -1.11 2.96 -7.48
CA LEU A 118 -1.02 2.05 -8.63
C LEU A 118 -2.16 1.04 -8.62
N THR A 119 -2.65 0.65 -9.80
CA THR A 119 -3.58 -0.48 -9.91
C THR A 119 -2.83 -1.82 -9.87
N ALA A 120 -3.57 -2.91 -9.68
CA ALA A 120 -2.99 -4.26 -9.80
C ALA A 120 -2.36 -4.52 -11.18
N ALA A 121 -2.93 -3.93 -12.23
CA ALA A 121 -2.40 -4.04 -13.59
C ALA A 121 -1.07 -3.28 -13.73
N ASP A 122 -0.98 -2.07 -13.18
CA ASP A 122 0.23 -1.25 -13.21
C ASP A 122 1.37 -1.92 -12.44
N LEU A 123 1.07 -2.50 -11.27
CA LEU A 123 2.02 -3.28 -10.49
C LEU A 123 2.48 -4.55 -11.22
N ALA A 124 1.55 -5.31 -11.82
CA ALA A 124 1.89 -6.52 -12.56
C ALA A 124 2.77 -6.21 -13.77
N GLN A 125 2.46 -5.12 -14.47
CA GLN A 125 3.19 -4.63 -15.63
C GLN A 125 4.60 -4.14 -15.23
N SER A 126 4.70 -3.22 -14.28
CA SER A 126 5.98 -2.63 -13.84
C SER A 126 6.92 -3.68 -13.24
N LEU A 127 6.42 -4.56 -12.36
CA LEU A 127 7.24 -5.59 -11.71
C LEU A 127 7.47 -6.83 -12.58
N ARG A 128 6.79 -6.93 -13.73
CA ARG A 128 6.79 -8.07 -14.66
C ARG A 128 6.43 -9.40 -14.00
N VAL A 129 5.44 -9.37 -13.12
CA VAL A 129 4.95 -10.56 -12.40
C VAL A 129 3.49 -10.84 -12.74
N SER A 130 3.00 -12.01 -12.37
CA SER A 130 1.61 -12.36 -12.62
C SER A 130 0.66 -11.52 -11.74
N PRO A 131 -0.58 -11.23 -12.19
CA PRO A 131 -1.60 -10.61 -11.33
C PRO A 131 -1.83 -11.38 -10.02
N ALA A 132 -1.74 -12.71 -10.06
CA ALA A 132 -1.87 -13.55 -8.87
C ALA A 132 -0.71 -13.32 -7.85
N SER A 133 0.51 -13.07 -8.33
CA SER A 133 1.64 -12.70 -7.48
C SER A 133 1.41 -11.35 -6.80
N ILE A 134 0.87 -10.38 -7.54
CA ILE A 134 0.47 -9.08 -6.99
C ILE A 134 -0.62 -9.26 -5.93
N SER A 135 -1.69 -10.00 -6.23
CA SER A 135 -2.78 -10.23 -5.28
C SER A 135 -2.30 -10.87 -3.98
N LYS A 136 -1.36 -11.83 -4.04
CA LYS A 136 -0.78 -12.45 -2.83
C LYS A 136 0.08 -11.46 -2.03
N ALA A 137 0.93 -10.69 -2.70
CA ALA A 137 1.78 -9.70 -2.05
C ALA A 137 0.95 -8.59 -1.39
N VAL A 138 -0.07 -8.10 -2.10
CA VAL A 138 -1.05 -7.13 -1.60
C VAL A 138 -1.81 -7.69 -0.40
N ALA A 139 -2.34 -8.90 -0.48
CA ALA A 139 -3.08 -9.50 0.64
C ALA A 139 -2.20 -9.70 1.89
N TYR A 140 -0.91 -10.05 1.69
CA TYR A 140 0.06 -10.10 2.78
C TYR A 140 0.28 -8.73 3.40
N LEU A 141 0.52 -7.68 2.58
CA LEU A 141 0.72 -6.32 3.06
C LEU A 141 -0.53 -5.74 3.74
N GLU A 142 -1.74 -6.02 3.21
CA GLU A 142 -3.02 -5.68 3.85
C GLU A 142 -3.15 -6.39 5.20
N GLY A 143 -2.71 -7.65 5.31
CA GLY A 143 -2.78 -8.43 6.55
C GLY A 143 -1.83 -7.98 7.67
N ILE A 144 -0.79 -7.21 7.32
CA ILE A 144 0.12 -6.56 8.28
C ILE A 144 -0.09 -5.03 8.32
N ASP A 145 -1.25 -4.56 7.85
CA ASP A 145 -1.67 -3.16 7.82
C ASP A 145 -0.70 -2.19 7.10
N LEU A 146 0.15 -2.72 6.21
CA LEU A 146 1.09 -1.96 5.39
C LEU A 146 0.52 -1.54 4.02
N LEU A 147 -0.73 -1.85 3.72
CA LEU A 147 -1.35 -1.42 2.47
C LEU A 147 -2.85 -1.30 2.65
N GLN A 148 -3.46 -0.34 1.96
CA GLN A 148 -4.91 -0.19 1.87
C GLN A 148 -5.36 -0.10 0.43
N ARG A 149 -6.57 -0.57 0.20
CA ARG A 149 -7.22 -0.56 -1.11
C ARG A 149 -8.24 0.57 -1.15
N LYS A 150 -7.98 1.60 -1.97
CA LYS A 150 -8.97 2.64 -2.26
C LYS A 150 -9.71 2.30 -3.55
N ARG A 151 -11.04 2.42 -3.52
CA ARG A 151 -11.88 2.29 -4.73
C ARG A 151 -12.03 3.67 -5.36
N ASP A 152 -11.61 3.80 -6.61
CA ASP A 152 -11.82 5.01 -7.40
C ASP A 152 -13.26 5.06 -7.95
N THR A 153 -13.76 6.27 -8.20
CA THR A 153 -15.04 6.62 -8.85
C THR A 153 -15.31 5.84 -10.14
N ARG A 154 -14.26 5.36 -10.84
CA ARG A 154 -14.33 4.52 -12.04
C ARG A 154 -14.25 3.00 -11.80
N ARG A 155 -14.65 2.50 -10.62
CA ARG A 155 -14.74 1.05 -10.29
C ARG A 155 -13.44 0.24 -10.40
N ARG A 156 -12.26 0.88 -10.52
CA ARG A 156 -10.96 0.18 -10.48
C ARG A 156 -10.35 0.32 -9.09
N GLU A 157 -9.86 -0.80 -8.56
CA GLU A 157 -9.14 -0.83 -7.29
C GLU A 157 -7.73 -0.26 -7.47
N ARG A 158 -7.41 0.78 -6.69
CA ARG A 158 -6.08 1.38 -6.61
C ARG A 158 -5.48 1.07 -5.23
N TYR A 159 -4.20 0.71 -5.24
CA TYR A 159 -3.40 0.58 -4.04
C TYR A 159 -2.68 1.90 -3.82
N VAL A 160 -2.78 2.42 -2.60
CA VAL A 160 -2.28 3.75 -2.26
C VAL A 160 -1.36 3.60 -1.06
N VAL A 161 -0.17 4.18 -1.15
CA VAL A 161 0.62 4.53 0.04
C VAL A 161 0.10 5.90 0.44
N ASP A 162 -0.89 5.91 1.34
CA ASP A 162 -1.50 7.14 1.84
C ASP A 162 -0.50 7.89 2.73
N ASP A 163 -0.62 9.21 2.86
CA ASP A 163 0.22 10.00 3.79
C ASP A 163 0.11 9.49 5.24
N ASP A 164 -1.03 8.89 5.61
CA ASP A 164 -1.28 8.23 6.89
C ASP A 164 -0.76 6.77 6.99
N PHE A 165 -0.06 6.25 5.98
CA PHE A 165 0.46 4.86 6.01
C PHE A 165 1.42 4.64 7.18
N GLN A 166 2.36 5.57 7.38
CA GLN A 166 3.35 5.48 8.47
C GLN A 166 2.63 5.42 9.82
N LEU A 167 1.57 6.19 9.93
CA LEU A 167 0.74 6.28 11.11
C LEU A 167 -0.07 5.00 11.39
N ARG A 168 -0.59 4.35 10.36
CA ARG A 168 -1.28 3.06 10.49
C ARG A 168 -0.32 1.93 10.83
N ALA A 169 0.85 1.87 10.19
CA ALA A 169 1.89 0.89 10.53
C ALA A 169 2.34 1.03 11.99
N TRP A 170 2.44 2.28 12.48
CA TRP A 170 2.67 2.60 13.88
C TRP A 170 1.54 2.09 14.78
N THR A 171 0.28 2.38 14.43
CA THR A 171 -0.91 1.94 15.20
C THR A 171 -1.08 0.41 15.23
N ALA A 172 -0.78 -0.27 14.14
CA ALA A 172 -0.77 -1.74 14.08
C ALA A 172 0.32 -2.31 14.98
N SER A 173 1.52 -1.71 14.94
CA SER A 173 2.65 -2.12 15.78
C SER A 173 2.38 -1.88 17.27
N THR A 174 1.76 -0.75 17.66
CA THR A 174 1.37 -0.50 19.05
C THR A 174 0.35 -1.54 19.55
N ARG A 175 -0.65 -1.90 18.73
CA ARG A 175 -1.63 -2.93 19.06
C ARG A 175 -0.97 -4.31 19.25
N THR A 176 -0.07 -4.70 18.34
CA THR A 176 0.66 -5.97 18.45
C THR A 176 1.51 -6.02 19.72
N ASN A 177 2.21 -4.94 20.06
CA ASN A 177 3.00 -4.87 21.29
C ASN A 177 2.14 -4.96 22.55
N ALA A 178 0.98 -4.30 22.59
CA ALA A 178 0.02 -4.44 23.70
C ALA A 178 -0.51 -5.88 23.83
N MET A 179 -0.76 -6.56 22.71
CA MET A 179 -1.16 -7.98 22.73
C MET A 179 -0.05 -8.88 23.30
N TRP A 180 1.21 -8.68 22.92
CA TRP A 180 2.35 -9.40 23.48
C TRP A 180 2.53 -9.13 24.97
N ALA A 181 2.38 -7.89 25.41
CA ALA A 181 2.42 -7.53 26.83
C ALA A 181 1.35 -8.30 27.62
N SER A 182 0.09 -8.19 27.21
CA SER A 182 -1.05 -8.85 27.86
C SER A 182 -0.95 -10.39 27.86
N ALA A 183 -0.52 -11.00 26.75
CA ALA A 183 -0.34 -12.45 26.67
C ALA A 183 0.79 -12.94 27.58
N SER A 184 1.90 -12.21 27.63
CA SER A 184 3.06 -12.59 28.43
C SER A 184 2.78 -12.44 29.93
N LEU A 185 2.16 -11.34 30.36
CA LEU A 185 1.79 -11.14 31.78
C LEU A 185 0.80 -12.19 32.27
N ARG A 186 -0.25 -12.50 31.49
CA ARG A 186 -1.18 -13.61 31.80
C ARG A 186 -0.47 -14.95 31.86
N GLY A 187 0.47 -15.21 30.94
CA GLY A 187 1.28 -16.42 30.97
C GLY A 187 2.16 -16.52 32.22
N ALA A 188 2.71 -15.40 32.69
CA ALA A 188 3.48 -15.34 33.93
C ALA A 188 2.63 -15.66 35.16
N GLU A 189 1.39 -15.17 35.22
CA GLU A 189 0.43 -15.50 36.27
C GLU A 189 0.09 -17.00 36.29
N ILE A 190 -0.20 -17.58 35.11
CA ILE A 190 -0.55 -19.00 34.96
C ILE A 190 0.62 -19.92 35.37
N LEU A 191 1.83 -19.58 34.94
CA LEU A 191 3.03 -20.38 35.23
C LEU A 191 3.63 -20.10 36.60
N GLY A 192 3.11 -19.10 37.32
CA GLY A 192 3.58 -18.68 38.64
C GLY A 192 4.83 -17.80 38.57
N PRO A 193 4.85 -16.64 39.27
CA PRO A 193 5.95 -15.67 39.19
C PRO A 193 7.28 -16.18 39.76
N HIS A 194 7.24 -17.21 40.61
CA HIS A 194 8.43 -17.82 41.19
C HIS A 194 9.09 -18.88 40.30
N THR A 195 8.49 -19.23 39.16
CA THR A 195 9.09 -20.18 38.24
C THR A 195 10.01 -19.48 37.24
N PRO A 196 11.08 -20.13 36.75
CA PRO A 196 11.92 -19.55 35.71
C PRO A 196 11.17 -19.21 34.42
N ALA A 197 10.08 -19.93 34.12
CA ALA A 197 9.25 -19.65 32.96
C ALA A 197 8.34 -18.43 33.17
N GLY A 198 7.74 -18.31 34.36
CA GLY A 198 6.97 -17.13 34.76
C GLY A 198 7.82 -15.87 34.76
N ALA A 199 9.02 -15.90 35.34
CA ALA A 199 9.95 -14.78 35.36
C ALA A 199 10.36 -14.29 33.95
N ARG A 200 10.58 -15.21 32.99
CA ARG A 200 10.88 -14.82 31.59
C ARG A 200 9.69 -14.14 30.92
N LEU A 201 8.48 -14.65 31.13
CA LEU A 201 7.27 -14.07 30.56
C LEU A 201 6.91 -12.73 31.21
N GLU A 202 7.17 -12.57 32.51
CA GLU A 202 7.01 -11.30 33.20
C GLU A 202 7.96 -10.25 32.63
N TYR A 203 9.25 -10.59 32.47
CA TYR A 203 10.23 -9.70 31.83
C TYR A 203 9.81 -9.30 30.41
N LEU A 204 9.37 -10.27 29.60
CA LEU A 204 8.90 -10.04 28.24
C LEU A 204 7.66 -9.11 28.22
N GLY A 205 6.72 -9.35 29.12
CA GLY A 205 5.50 -8.55 29.26
C GLY A 205 5.81 -7.10 29.63
N GLN A 206 6.66 -6.90 30.64
CA GLN A 206 7.08 -5.56 31.07
C GLN A 206 7.87 -4.82 29.99
N PHE A 207 8.69 -5.53 29.19
CA PHE A 207 9.39 -4.92 28.05
C PHE A 207 8.43 -4.39 27.00
N PHE A 208 7.49 -5.22 26.53
CA PHE A 208 6.52 -4.81 25.52
C PHE A 208 5.53 -3.76 26.03
N GLU A 209 5.21 -3.76 27.32
CA GLU A 209 4.41 -2.70 27.93
C GLU A 209 5.16 -1.35 27.88
N ARG A 210 6.42 -1.30 28.30
CA ARG A 210 7.24 -0.07 28.19
C ARG A 210 7.35 0.39 26.75
N LEU A 211 7.63 -0.52 25.83
CA LEU A 211 7.75 -0.21 24.41
C LEU A 211 6.42 0.28 23.82
N HIS A 212 5.28 -0.28 24.24
CA HIS A 212 3.96 0.21 23.88
C HIS A 212 3.73 1.65 24.38
N GLN A 213 4.06 1.94 25.65
CA GLN A 213 3.94 3.28 26.22
C GLN A 213 4.87 4.30 25.54
N ASP A 214 6.13 3.94 25.28
CA ASP A 214 7.06 4.80 24.54
C ASP A 214 6.57 5.09 23.12
N MET A 215 5.99 4.08 22.45
CA MET A 215 5.37 4.27 21.14
C MET A 215 4.09 5.12 21.19
N LEU A 216 3.34 5.12 22.29
CA LEU A 216 2.21 6.04 22.48
C LEU A 216 2.68 7.48 22.74
N ASN A 217 3.87 7.66 23.32
CA ASN A 217 4.44 8.96 23.67
C ASN A 217 5.28 9.59 22.53
N GLY A 218 5.76 8.79 21.56
CA GLY A 218 6.44 9.26 20.35
C GLY A 218 5.46 9.61 19.24
N VAL A 219 5.41 10.89 18.84
CA VAL A 219 4.67 11.50 17.70
C VAL A 219 3.56 10.62 17.10
N THR A 220 2.33 10.79 17.60
CA THR A 220 1.15 9.99 17.19
C THR A 220 0.31 10.69 16.12
N ALA A 221 -0.71 9.99 15.59
CA ALA A 221 -1.78 10.56 14.74
C ALA A 221 -2.39 11.82 15.35
N ALA A 222 -2.58 11.75 16.67
CA ALA A 222 -3.16 12.84 17.44
C ALA A 222 -2.16 13.99 17.53
N THR A 223 -0.86 13.72 17.70
CA THR A 223 0.18 14.76 17.68
C THR A 223 0.29 15.44 16.31
N VAL A 224 0.23 14.67 15.22
CA VAL A 224 0.22 15.17 13.84
C VAL A 224 -1.05 15.99 13.56
N GLY A 225 -2.23 15.44 13.92
CA GLY A 225 -3.51 16.12 13.79
C GLY A 225 -3.58 17.40 14.64
N ASP A 226 -2.97 17.37 15.83
CA ASP A 226 -2.91 18.52 16.72
C ASP A 226 -2.01 19.61 16.15
N ALA A 227 -0.83 19.24 15.64
CA ALA A 227 0.09 20.14 14.94
C ALA A 227 -0.59 20.78 13.71
N LEU A 228 -1.25 19.99 12.88
CA LEU A 228 -2.00 20.48 11.71
C LEU A 228 -3.16 21.40 12.11
N THR A 229 -3.84 21.11 13.21
CA THR A 229 -4.94 21.94 13.72
C THR A 229 -4.43 23.28 14.25
N VAL A 230 -3.29 23.29 14.96
CA VAL A 230 -2.65 24.53 15.41
C VAL A 230 -2.15 25.36 14.23
N LEU A 231 -1.54 24.73 13.22
CA LEU A 231 -1.15 25.40 11.98
C LEU A 231 -2.37 25.98 11.25
N ALA A 232 -3.47 25.23 11.14
CA ALA A 232 -4.71 25.71 10.54
C ALA A 232 -5.30 26.89 11.31
N ALA A 233 -5.24 26.88 12.65
CA ALA A 233 -5.68 27.99 13.49
C ALA A 233 -4.85 29.25 13.25
N LEU A 234 -3.53 29.11 13.13
CA LEU A 234 -2.62 30.22 12.81
C LEU A 234 -2.87 30.79 11.41
N VAL A 235 -3.04 29.91 10.40
CA VAL A 235 -3.41 30.32 9.02
C VAL A 235 -4.74 31.07 9.03
N HIS A 236 -5.75 30.54 9.73
CA HIS A 236 -7.07 31.15 9.81
C HIS A 236 -7.05 32.51 10.52
N ALA A 237 -6.29 32.64 11.60
CA ALA A 237 -6.18 33.89 12.34
C ALA A 237 -5.49 34.99 11.54
N GLY A 238 -4.56 34.63 10.65
CA GLY A 238 -3.83 35.58 9.80
C GLY A 238 -2.99 36.59 10.60
N ARG A 239 -2.72 36.30 11.87
CA ARG A 239 -1.92 37.11 12.79
C ARG A 239 -1.18 36.22 13.78
N PRO A 240 -0.08 36.70 14.38
CA PRO A 240 0.58 35.96 15.45
C PRO A 240 -0.36 35.69 16.64
N LEU A 241 -0.32 34.47 17.16
CA LEU A 241 -1.06 34.04 18.35
C LEU A 241 -0.10 33.46 19.39
N SER A 242 -0.32 33.79 20.66
CA SER A 242 0.34 33.12 21.78
C SER A 242 -0.19 31.69 21.97
N ALA A 243 0.60 30.82 22.61
CA ALA A 243 0.16 29.48 22.97
C ALA A 243 -1.12 29.49 23.84
N GLN A 244 -1.28 30.51 24.69
CA GLN A 244 -2.46 30.65 25.55
C GLN A 244 -3.72 31.05 24.76
N GLU A 245 -3.58 31.95 23.77
CA GLU A 245 -4.68 32.29 22.86
C GLU A 245 -5.12 31.08 22.05
N LEU A 246 -4.16 30.29 21.54
CA LEU A 246 -4.43 29.04 20.83
C LEU A 246 -5.14 28.02 21.73
N ALA A 247 -4.66 27.82 22.96
CA ALA A 247 -5.29 26.92 23.92
C ALA A 247 -6.74 27.32 24.22
N THR A 248 -6.98 28.62 24.42
CA THR A 248 -8.31 29.16 24.68
C THR A 248 -9.24 28.98 23.48
N ALA A 249 -8.77 29.29 22.27
CA ALA A 249 -9.57 29.20 21.05
C ALA A 249 -9.89 27.76 20.64
N LEU A 250 -8.96 26.82 20.86
CA LEU A 250 -9.13 25.40 20.52
C LEU A 250 -9.83 24.60 21.63
N GLY A 251 -10.00 25.18 22.83
CA GLY A 251 -10.51 24.48 24.00
C GLY A 251 -9.54 23.40 24.51
N TRP A 252 -8.23 23.63 24.37
CA TRP A 252 -7.16 22.69 24.71
C TRP A 252 -6.38 23.15 25.94
N THR A 253 -5.60 22.23 26.52
CA THR A 253 -4.62 22.59 27.55
C THR A 253 -3.40 23.26 26.93
N ALA A 254 -2.73 24.12 27.70
CA ALA A 254 -1.49 24.79 27.26
C ALA A 254 -0.39 23.77 26.89
N ASP A 255 -0.26 22.68 27.66
CA ASP A 255 0.71 21.62 27.40
C ASP A 255 0.48 20.91 26.06
N ARG A 256 -0.79 20.64 25.72
CA ARG A 256 -1.16 20.01 24.44
C ARG A 256 -0.82 20.92 23.26
N VAL A 257 -1.10 22.23 23.38
CA VAL A 257 -0.72 23.22 22.36
C VAL A 257 0.80 23.33 22.25
N GLY A 258 1.53 23.31 23.37
CA GLY A 258 2.99 23.34 23.39
C GLY A 258 3.62 22.13 22.71
N GLU A 259 3.05 20.93 22.89
CA GLU A 259 3.49 19.71 22.19
C GLU A 259 3.22 19.81 20.68
N ALA A 260 2.02 20.26 20.30
CA ALA A 260 1.65 20.43 18.90
C ALA A 260 2.56 21.44 18.16
N LEU A 261 2.89 22.57 18.81
CA LEU A 261 3.79 23.58 18.27
C LEU A 261 5.22 23.05 18.11
N ARG A 262 5.73 22.28 19.07
CA ARG A 262 7.04 21.62 18.97
C ARG A 262 7.08 20.61 17.83
N SER A 263 6.04 19.76 17.75
CA SER A 263 5.93 18.77 16.67
C SER A 263 5.89 19.43 15.28
N ALA A 264 5.16 20.54 15.13
CA ALA A 264 5.12 21.32 13.89
C ALA A 264 6.49 21.95 13.53
N ALA A 265 7.26 22.38 14.53
CA ALA A 265 8.60 22.93 14.32
C ALA A 265 9.64 21.85 13.94
N ASP A 266 9.56 20.69 14.59
CA ASP A 266 10.53 19.60 14.43
C ASP A 266 10.32 18.78 13.15
N SER A 267 9.16 18.92 12.48
CA SER A 267 8.79 18.16 11.27
C SER A 267 8.41 19.04 10.06
N PRO A 268 9.39 19.66 9.36
CA PRO A 268 9.11 20.63 8.28
C PRO A 268 8.37 20.07 7.05
N GLY A 269 8.41 18.75 6.83
CA GLY A 269 7.66 18.08 5.76
C GLY A 269 6.17 17.96 6.04
N MET A 270 5.78 17.90 7.32
CA MET A 270 4.39 17.81 7.77
C MET A 270 3.67 19.16 7.66
N ALA A 271 4.38 20.26 7.89
CA ALA A 271 3.82 21.60 7.88
C ALA A 271 3.65 22.19 6.47
N ASP A 272 4.07 21.50 5.41
CA ASP A 272 3.94 21.98 4.03
C ASP A 272 2.48 22.31 3.66
N PRO A 273 2.18 23.47 3.03
CA PRO A 273 3.09 24.45 2.42
C PRO A 273 3.60 25.59 3.34
N VAL A 274 3.35 25.51 4.64
CA VAL A 274 3.69 26.57 5.61
C VAL A 274 4.89 26.21 6.51
N ALA A 275 5.52 27.22 7.09
CA ALA A 275 6.52 27.08 8.12
C ALA A 275 6.07 27.86 9.37
N LEU A 276 6.22 27.23 10.53
CA LEU A 276 6.00 27.86 11.81
C LEU A 276 7.14 28.86 12.08
N ARG A 277 6.80 30.08 12.47
CA ARG A 277 7.73 31.14 12.85
C ARG A 277 7.43 31.60 14.26
N HIS A 278 8.47 31.70 15.08
CA HIS A 278 8.39 32.30 16.40
C HIS A 278 8.73 33.80 16.30
N THR A 279 7.90 34.64 16.91
CA THR A 279 8.11 36.10 16.97
C THR A 279 8.96 36.49 18.18
N GLU A 280 9.55 37.68 18.15
CA GLU A 280 10.33 38.23 19.27
C GLU A 280 9.48 38.41 20.55
N THR A 281 8.16 38.55 20.40
CA THR A 281 7.21 38.73 21.50
C THR A 281 6.72 37.41 22.12
N GLY A 282 7.22 36.26 21.67
CA GLY A 282 6.79 34.95 22.19
C GLY A 282 5.52 34.38 21.56
N ALA A 283 5.00 34.99 20.49
CA ALA A 283 3.86 34.50 19.73
C ALA A 283 4.30 33.66 18.52
N TYR A 284 3.41 32.80 18.05
CA TYR A 284 3.59 31.92 16.90
C TYR A 284 2.86 32.46 15.70
N ASP A 285 3.47 32.34 14.53
CA ASP A 285 2.93 32.76 13.24
C ASP A 285 3.26 31.69 12.18
N VAL A 286 2.60 31.74 11.03
CA VAL A 286 2.86 30.83 9.90
C VAL A 286 3.15 31.64 8.65
N ILE A 287 4.19 31.23 7.93
CA ILE A 287 4.57 31.83 6.65
C ILE A 287 4.59 30.76 5.56
N ALA A 288 4.37 31.17 4.31
CA ALA A 288 4.63 30.27 3.19
C ALA A 288 6.11 29.85 3.19
N ARG A 289 6.36 28.56 2.98
CA ARG A 289 7.72 28.05 2.95
C ARG A 289 8.55 28.75 1.87
N PRO A 290 9.77 29.21 2.18
CA PRO A 290 10.57 29.99 1.24
C PRO A 290 11.00 29.19 0.00
N GLU A 291 10.99 27.86 0.08
CA GLU A 291 11.28 26.97 -1.06
C GLU A 291 10.09 26.81 -2.03
N ARG A 292 8.86 27.19 -1.60
CA ARG A 292 7.63 27.03 -2.41
C ARG A 292 7.37 28.19 -3.35
N LEU A 293 7.84 29.39 -3.01
CA LEU A 293 7.67 30.60 -3.80
C LEU A 293 9.02 31.25 -4.04
N THR A 294 9.33 31.50 -5.32
CA THR A 294 10.51 32.31 -5.67
C THR A 294 10.38 33.72 -5.10
N THR A 295 11.51 34.39 -4.87
CA THR A 295 11.54 35.80 -4.38
C THR A 295 10.66 36.71 -5.23
N ARG A 296 10.72 36.57 -6.56
CA ARG A 296 9.88 37.32 -7.51
C ARG A 296 8.39 37.06 -7.33
N GLN A 297 7.98 35.82 -7.08
CA GLN A 297 6.56 35.49 -6.86
C GLN A 297 6.06 36.08 -5.53
N ARG A 298 6.88 36.07 -4.48
CA ARG A 298 6.53 36.70 -3.20
C ARG A 298 6.33 38.21 -3.35
N GLU A 299 7.27 38.89 -4.01
CA GLU A 299 7.17 40.33 -4.28
C GLU A 299 5.93 40.68 -5.10
N ALA A 300 5.61 39.89 -6.12
CA ALA A 300 4.41 40.08 -6.93
C ALA A 300 3.12 39.89 -6.11
N LEU A 301 3.07 38.91 -5.21
CA LEU A 301 1.90 38.66 -4.36
C LEU A 301 1.76 39.71 -3.25
N SER A 302 2.85 40.25 -2.72
CA SER A 302 2.82 41.30 -1.70
C SER A 302 2.42 42.68 -2.24
N SER A 303 2.30 42.83 -3.56
CA SER A 303 1.86 44.07 -4.23
C SER A 303 0.41 44.03 -4.72
N LEU A 304 -0.30 42.93 -4.47
CA LEU A 304 -1.75 42.79 -4.68
C LEU A 304 -2.53 43.32 -3.46
#